data_AF-A0A1I8AFG2-F1
#
_entry.id   AF-A0A1I8AFG2-F1
#
_cell.length_a   1.000
_cell.length_b   1.000
_cell.length_c   1.000
_cell.angle_alpha   90.00
_cell.angle_beta   90.00
_cell.angle_gamma   90.00
#
_symmetry.space_group_name_H-M   'P 1'
#
loop_
_entity.id
_entity.type
_entity.pdbx_description
1 polymer ?
#
loop_
_entity_poly.entity_id
_entity_poly.type
_entity_poly.pdbx_seq_one_letter_code
_entity_poly.pdbx_strand_id
1 'polypeptide(L)' 'MALSTYAPTFTDSTVLSASQQRIPALCLHGVYDPVVIPSMGRAAFEYLNSWGVTVQWKEYP' A
#
# COMPACT_ATOMS: atom_id res chain seq x y z
N MET A 1 10.65 -0.16 3.05
CA MET A 1 9.97 -0.10 4.36
C MET A 1 8.81 -1.09 4.35
N ALA A 2 8.50 -1.77 5.46
CA ALA A 2 7.27 -2.54 5.58
C ALA A 2 6.20 -1.64 6.21
N LEU A 3 5.12 -1.38 5.49
CA LEU A 3 4.06 -0.47 5.93
C LEU A 3 2.79 -1.28 6.11
N SER A 4 2.41 -1.55 7.36
CA SER A 4 1.10 -2.12 7.71
C SER A 4 0.13 -0.97 7.85
N THR A 5 -0.36 -0.44 6.73
CA THR A 5 -1.32 0.68 6.74
C THR A 5 -2.22 0.63 5.51
N TYR A 6 -3.35 1.33 5.60
CA TYR A 6 -4.34 1.46 4.54
C TYR A 6 -4.35 2.84 3.86
N ALA A 7 -3.39 3.70 4.21
CA ALA A 7 -3.12 4.98 3.54
C ALA A 7 -4.38 5.81 3.19
N PRO A 8 -5.18 6.22 4.20
CA PRO A 8 -6.49 6.87 3.99
C PRO A 8 -6.44 8.20 3.24
N THR A 9 -5.26 8.82 3.16
CA THR A 9 -5.06 10.10 2.48
C THR A 9 -4.63 9.93 1.02
N PHE A 10 -4.51 8.71 0.53
CA PHE A 10 -4.18 8.47 -0.87
C PHE A 10 -5.38 8.83 -1.75
N THR A 11 -5.10 9.61 -2.79
CA THR A 11 -6.09 10.07 -3.76
C THR A 11 -5.48 10.04 -5.16
N ASP A 12 -6.31 10.00 -6.19
CA ASP A 12 -5.86 10.02 -7.59
C ASP A 12 -5.04 11.26 -7.95
N SER A 13 -5.20 12.36 -7.22
CA SER A 13 -4.43 13.59 -7.42
C SER A 13 -3.03 13.55 -6.80
N THR A 14 -2.68 12.49 -6.08
CA THR A 14 -1.37 12.35 -5.44
C THR A 14 -0.30 12.13 -6.50
N VAL A 15 0.75 12.96 -6.45
CA VAL A 15 1.91 12.83 -7.34
C VAL A 15 3.15 12.60 -6.49
N LEU A 16 3.77 11.43 -6.68
CA LEU A 16 5.03 11.11 -6.04
C LEU A 16 6.21 11.75 -6.79
N SER A 17 7.17 12.28 -6.05
CA SER A 17 8.46 12.68 -6.62
C SER A 17 9.25 11.46 -7.11
N ALA A 18 10.20 11.68 -8.01
CA ALA A 18 11.04 10.60 -8.56
C ALA A 18 11.86 9.85 -7.50
N SER A 19 12.20 10.49 -6.37
CA SER A 19 12.87 9.82 -5.26
C SER A 19 11.91 8.93 -4.48
N GLN A 20 10.66 9.36 -4.26
CA GLN A 20 9.63 8.57 -3.60
C GLN A 20 9.23 7.33 -4.40
N GLN A 21 9.06 7.45 -5.73
CA GLN A 21 8.72 6.31 -6.59
C GLN A 21 9.76 5.19 -6.55
N ARG A 22 11.04 5.54 -6.33
CA ARG A 22 12.15 4.58 -6.25
C ARG A 22 12.26 3.85 -4.91
N ILE A 23 11.46 4.21 -3.91
CA ILE A 23 11.48 3.55 -2.60
C ILE A 23 10.60 2.30 -2.68
N PRO A 24 11.16 1.08 -2.60
CA PRO A 24 10.34 -0.12 -2.65
C PRO A 24 9.52 -0.29 -1.37
N ALA A 25 8.32 -0.85 -1.53
CA ALA A 25 7.37 -1.09 -0.46
C ALA A 25 6.99 -2.57 -0.36
N LEU A 26 6.78 -3.04 0.87
CA LEU A 26 6.19 -4.35 1.16
C LEU A 26 4.96 -4.13 2.02
N CYS A 27 3.80 -4.50 1.48
CA CYS A 27 2.50 -4.46 2.12
C CYS A 27 2.18 -5.85 2.66
N LEU A 28 1.96 -5.94 3.97
CA LEU A 28 1.65 -7.16 4.70
C LEU A 28 0.29 -6.98 5.38
N HIS A 29 -0.61 -7.96 5.27
CA HIS A 29 -1.95 -7.83 5.85
C HIS A 29 -2.49 -9.16 6.39
N GLY A 30 -3.24 -9.12 7.48
CA GLY A 30 -3.95 -10.30 8.01
C GLY A 30 -5.33 -10.43 7.38
N VAL A 31 -5.70 -11.60 6.85
CA VAL A 31 -6.99 -11.77 6.15
C VAL A 31 -8.21 -11.64 7.06
N TYR A 32 -8.02 -11.84 8.37
CA TYR A 32 -9.08 -11.69 9.39
C TYR A 32 -8.94 -10.40 10.21
N ASP A 33 -8.14 -9.43 9.79
CA ASP A 33 -8.00 -8.15 10.51
C ASP A 33 -9.36 -7.42 10.55
N PRO A 34 -9.98 -7.26 11.74
CA PRO A 34 -11.29 -6.65 11.85
C PRO A 34 -11.22 -5.12 11.99
N VAL A 35 -10.03 -4.55 12.21
CA VAL A 35 -9.82 -3.12 12.48
C VAL A 35 -9.46 -2.40 11.19
N VAL A 36 -8.50 -2.93 10.45
CA VAL A 36 -8.16 -2.48 9.11
C VAL A 36 -8.48 -3.62 8.18
N ILE A 37 -9.67 -3.58 7.57
CA ILE A 37 -10.10 -4.66 6.69
C ILE A 37 -9.13 -4.82 5.50
N PRO A 38 -8.89 -6.05 5.00
CA PRO A 38 -7.91 -6.30 3.93
C PRO A 38 -8.08 -5.44 2.68
N SER A 39 -9.32 -5.09 2.33
CA SER A 39 -9.61 -4.21 1.19
C SER A 39 -9.01 -2.82 1.34
N MET A 40 -8.89 -2.30 2.57
CA MET A 40 -8.27 -1.01 2.85
C MET A 40 -6.74 -1.07 2.65
N GLY A 41 -6.09 -2.13 3.13
CA GLY A 41 -4.67 -2.38 2.84
C GLY A 41 -4.40 -2.61 1.35
N ARG A 42 -5.31 -3.32 0.68
CA ARG A 42 -5.24 -3.59 -0.75
C ARG A 42 -5.34 -2.33 -1.60
N ALA A 43 -6.22 -1.40 -1.23
CA ALA A 43 -6.33 -0.10 -1.90
C ALA A 43 -5.00 0.68 -1.85
N ALA A 44 -4.34 0.71 -0.69
CA ALA A 44 -3.03 1.36 -0.55
C ALA A 44 -1.96 0.72 -1.44
N PHE A 45 -1.95 -0.61 -1.53
CA PHE A 45 -1.05 -1.34 -2.45
C PHE A 45 -1.30 -0.95 -3.91
N GLU A 46 -2.56 -0.86 -4.33
CA GLU A 46 -2.93 -0.55 -5.71
C GLU A 46 -2.55 0.88 -6.11
N TYR A 47 -2.71 1.85 -5.21
CA TYR A 47 -2.22 3.22 -5.41
C TYR A 47 -0.69 3.28 -5.56
N LEU A 48 0.07 2.61 -4.69
CA LEU A 48 1.52 2.59 -4.80
C LEU A 48 1.96 1.98 -6.14
N ASN A 49 1.32 0.88 -6.54
CA ASN A 49 1.60 0.22 -7.82
C ASN A 49 1.26 1.12 -9.01
N SER A 50 0.13 1.84 -8.97
CA SER A 50 -0.28 2.76 -10.05
C SER A 50 0.63 3.99 -10.15
N TRP A 51 1.20 4.45 -9.03
CA TRP A 51 2.22 5.52 -9.00
C TRP A 51 3.63 5.07 -9.39
N GLY A 52 3.80 3.81 -9.83
CA GLY A 52 5.07 3.29 -10.32
C GLY A 52 6.05 2.85 -9.22
N VAL A 53 5.58 2.69 -7.98
CA VAL A 53 6.40 2.15 -6.89
C VAL A 53 6.56 0.64 -7.08
N THR A 54 7.78 0.13 -6.90
CA THR A 54 8.00 -1.32 -6.79
C THR A 54 7.42 -1.79 -5.45
N VAL A 55 6.22 -2.36 -5.49
CA VAL A 55 5.49 -2.80 -4.30
C VAL A 55 5.17 -4.29 -4.35
N GLN A 56 5.26 -4.95 -3.20
CA GLN A 56 4.87 -6.36 -3.03
C GLN A 56 3.72 -6.49 -2.01
N TRP A 57 2.84 -7.46 -2.22
CA TRP A 57 1.72 -7.77 -1.35
C TRP A 57 1.89 -9.18 -0.77
N LYS A 58 1.68 -9.33 0.54
CA LYS A 58 1.56 -10.64 1.20
C LYS A 58 0.43 -10.62 2.22
N GLU A 59 -0.35 -11.70 2.21
CA GLU A 59 -1.40 -11.94 3.19
C GLU A 59 -1.03 -13.08 4.12
N TYR A 60 -1.58 -13.03 5.33
CA TYR A 60 -1.43 -14.06 6.35
C TYR A 60 -2.81 -14.49 6.87
N PRO A 61 -3.05 -15.80 7.01
CA PRO A 61 -4.22 -16.30 7.71
C PRO A 61 -4.18 -15.88 9.18
#